data_AF-X0YU50-F1
#
_entry.id   AF-X0YU50-F1
#
_cell.length_a   1.000
_cell.length_b   1.000
_cell.length_c   1.000
_cell.angle_alpha   90.00
_cell.angle_beta   90.00
_cell.angle_gamma   90.00
#
_symmetry.space_group_name_H-M   'P 1'
#
loop_
_entity.id
_entity.type
_entity.pdbx_description
1 polymer ?
#
loop_
_entity_poly.entity_id
_entity_poly.type
_entity_poly.pdbx_seq_one_letter_code
_entity_poly.pdbx_strand_id
1 'polypeptide(L)'
;MSIIVISALLLAFIIYILVGLFLGRGTKGIADMLPIAFSRQARVNNASEFSASTVATTISLATVVMAFFELAQKFGFWLFWTVVTTSAGLFVVRLFAKRIWKKISLYDHRPTLHEFLGTEFNSEALLYVGAICTSLGFLGAFAVELTVGSKFFAGLVPNIIGIVRNPEVILGVDTFDY
;
A
#
# COMPACT_ATOMS: atom_id res chain seq x y z
N MET A 1 -9.97 -27.27 -9.52
CA MET A 1 -9.79 -25.81 -9.55
C MET A 1 -9.22 -25.23 -8.25
N SER A 2 -9.63 -25.68 -7.05
CA SER A 2 -9.04 -25.22 -5.78
C SER A 2 -7.53 -25.44 -5.69
N ILE A 3 -7.01 -26.55 -6.22
CA ILE A 3 -5.56 -26.81 -6.28
C ILE A 3 -4.84 -25.75 -7.12
N ILE A 4 -5.38 -25.34 -8.27
CA ILE A 4 -4.77 -24.32 -9.12
C ILE A 4 -4.71 -22.97 -8.40
N VAL A 5 -5.78 -22.58 -7.70
CA VAL A 5 -5.81 -21.33 -6.94
C VAL A 5 -4.85 -21.37 -5.75
N ILE A 6 -4.82 -22.47 -5.00
CA ILE A 6 -3.90 -22.66 -3.87
C ILE A 6 -2.44 -22.65 -4.38
N SER A 7 -2.16 -23.33 -5.49
CA SER A 7 -0.85 -23.33 -6.13
C SER A 7 -0.46 -21.95 -6.65
N ALA A 8 -1.39 -21.19 -7.23
CA ALA A 8 -1.15 -19.82 -7.69
C ALA A 8 -0.86 -18.87 -6.51
N LEU A 9 -1.59 -19.00 -5.39
CA LEU A 9 -1.34 -18.24 -4.17
C LEU A 9 0.03 -18.58 -3.59
N LEU A 10 0.36 -19.87 -3.46
CA LEU A 10 1.68 -20.31 -2.98
C LEU A 10 2.81 -19.82 -3.87
N LEU A 11 2.64 -19.88 -5.20
CA LEU A 11 3.61 -19.38 -6.16
C LEU A 11 3.80 -17.86 -6.01
N ALA A 12 2.71 -17.10 -5.87
CA ALA A 12 2.78 -15.67 -5.61
C ALA A 12 3.53 -15.37 -4.31
N PHE A 13 3.22 -16.08 -3.21
CA PHE A 13 3.94 -15.96 -1.95
C PHE A 13 5.45 -16.22 -2.09
N ILE A 14 5.82 -17.29 -2.80
CA ILE A 14 7.23 -17.63 -3.06
C ILE A 14 7.92 -16.50 -3.84
N ILE A 15 7.28 -15.98 -4.90
CA ILE A 15 7.82 -14.88 -5.69
C ILE A 15 8.01 -13.63 -4.84
N TYR A 16 7.00 -13.25 -4.03
CA TYR A 16 7.10 -12.08 -3.15
C TYR A 16 8.22 -12.21 -2.13
N ILE A 17 8.37 -13.39 -1.51
CA ILE A 17 9.46 -13.65 -0.57
C ILE A 17 10.82 -13.57 -1.30
N LEU A 18 10.95 -14.16 -2.49
CA LEU A 18 12.19 -14.11 -3.26
C LEU A 18 12.57 -12.68 -3.64
N VAL A 19 11.61 -11.88 -4.11
CA VAL A 19 11.81 -10.46 -4.40
C VAL A 19 12.23 -9.71 -3.14
N GLY A 20 11.55 -9.95 -2.01
CA GLY A 20 11.89 -9.37 -0.71
C GLY A 20 13.30 -9.72 -0.24
N LEU A 21 13.73 -10.97 -0.43
CA LEU A 21 15.09 -11.43 -0.11
C LEU A 21 16.14 -10.82 -1.05
N PHE A 22 15.81 -10.62 -2.32
CA PHE A 22 16.73 -10.05 -3.31
C PHE A 22 16.93 -8.54 -3.09
N LEU A 23 15.85 -7.79 -2.85
CA LEU A 23 15.89 -6.36 -2.53
C LEU A 23 16.38 -6.08 -1.09
N GLY A 24 16.06 -6.97 -0.14
CA GLY A 24 16.46 -6.85 1.26
C GLY A 24 17.96 -6.98 1.51
N ARG A 25 18.77 -7.37 0.51
CA ARG A 25 20.23 -7.36 0.59
C ARG A 25 20.83 -5.96 0.84
N GLY A 26 20.06 -4.89 0.62
CA GLY A 26 20.45 -3.51 0.90
C GLY A 26 20.14 -3.02 2.32
N THR A 27 19.27 -3.69 3.07
CA THR A 27 18.87 -3.33 4.45
C THR A 27 19.69 -4.16 5.43
N LYS A 28 20.63 -3.53 6.16
CA LYS A 28 21.59 -4.26 7.01
C LYS A 28 21.14 -4.41 8.46
N GLY A 29 20.05 -3.74 8.87
CA GLY A 29 19.47 -3.95 10.20
C GLY A 29 18.02 -3.47 10.35
N ILE A 30 17.36 -3.92 11.43
CA ILE A 30 16.01 -3.49 11.83
C ILE A 30 15.96 -1.96 12.06
N ALA A 31 17.09 -1.38 12.45
CA ALA A 31 17.28 0.06 12.57
C ALA A 31 17.15 0.83 11.24
N ASP A 32 17.37 0.20 10.08
CA ASP A 32 17.11 0.82 8.77
C ASP A 32 15.60 0.88 8.45
N MET A 33 14.80 0.10 9.18
CA MET A 33 13.34 0.04 9.02
C MET A 33 12.59 0.91 10.03
N LEU A 34 13.28 1.38 11.08
CA LEU A 34 12.69 2.22 12.11
C LEU A 34 12.79 3.69 11.73
N PRO A 35 11.73 4.49 11.93
CA PRO A 35 11.72 5.92 11.62
C PRO A 35 12.64 6.76 12.52
N ILE A 36 13.41 6.13 13.40
CA ILE A 36 14.23 6.78 14.42
C ILE A 36 15.69 6.39 14.16
N ALA A 37 16.44 7.31 13.55
CA ALA A 37 17.88 7.62 13.58
C ALA A 37 18.98 6.55 13.80
N PHE A 38 18.69 5.26 13.97
CA PHE A 38 19.68 4.26 14.39
C PHE A 38 20.46 3.65 13.22
N SER A 39 19.93 3.66 11.99
CA SER A 39 20.69 3.26 10.81
C SER A 39 20.33 4.12 9.60
N ARG A 40 21.37 4.70 8.98
CA ARG A 40 21.28 5.72 7.91
C ARG A 40 21.64 5.13 6.53
N GLN A 41 21.48 3.82 6.35
CA GLN A 41 21.99 3.12 5.16
C GLN A 41 20.92 2.87 4.09
N ALA A 42 19.63 2.83 4.45
CA ALA A 42 18.53 2.79 3.47
C ALA A 42 18.46 4.12 2.69
N ARG A 43 18.69 4.06 1.38
CA ARG A 43 18.72 5.24 0.49
C ARG A 43 17.86 4.99 -0.73
N VAL A 44 16.93 5.91 -1.00
CA VAL A 44 16.28 6.04 -2.31
C VAL A 44 17.33 6.62 -3.26
N ASN A 45 17.71 6.02 -4.37
CA ASN A 45 18.87 6.49 -5.13
C ASN A 45 18.58 7.71 -6.01
N ASN A 46 17.36 7.82 -6.54
CA ASN A 46 17.00 8.89 -7.46
C ASN A 46 15.54 9.38 -7.29
N ALA A 47 15.23 10.54 -7.86
CA ALA A 47 13.90 11.14 -7.78
C ALA A 47 12.81 10.30 -8.48
N SER A 48 13.19 9.44 -9.44
CA SER A 48 12.26 8.53 -10.12
C SER A 48 11.83 7.40 -9.18
N GLU A 49 12.76 6.82 -8.44
CA GLU A 49 12.52 5.81 -7.40
C GLU A 49 11.68 6.41 -6.27
N PHE A 50 11.96 7.65 -5.86
CA PHE A 50 11.14 8.38 -4.89
C PHE A 50 9.70 8.52 -5.38
N SER A 51 9.50 9.02 -6.61
CA SER A 51 8.17 9.20 -7.19
C SER A 51 7.45 7.87 -7.39
N ALA A 52 8.14 6.82 -7.86
CA ALA A 52 7.55 5.52 -8.09
C ALA A 52 7.10 4.88 -6.77
N SER A 53 7.93 4.93 -5.73
CA SER A 53 7.58 4.43 -4.39
C SER A 53 6.43 5.22 -3.78
N THR A 54 6.39 6.55 -3.92
CA THR A 54 5.26 7.36 -3.43
C THR A 54 3.94 6.99 -4.10
N VAL A 55 3.94 6.79 -5.43
CA VAL A 55 2.74 6.35 -6.16
C VAL A 55 2.35 4.94 -5.74
N ALA A 56 3.31 4.02 -5.62
CA ALA A 56 3.07 2.64 -5.21
C ALA A 56 2.48 2.55 -3.79
N THR A 57 2.91 3.39 -2.84
CA THR A 57 2.33 3.45 -1.50
C THR A 57 0.90 4.01 -1.48
N THR A 58 0.54 4.84 -2.47
CA THR A 58 -0.81 5.43 -2.55
C THR A 58 -1.85 4.44 -3.07
N ILE A 59 -1.44 3.45 -3.86
CA ILE A 59 -2.32 2.42 -4.41
C ILE A 59 -2.18 1.17 -3.56
N SER A 60 -3.20 0.92 -2.73
CA SER A 60 -3.21 -0.16 -1.75
C SER A 60 -4.40 -1.11 -1.97
N LEU A 61 -4.32 -2.35 -1.49
CA LEU A 61 -5.42 -3.30 -1.61
C LEU A 61 -6.69 -2.74 -0.95
N ALA A 62 -6.57 -2.14 0.24
CA ALA A 62 -7.67 -1.48 0.92
C ALA A 62 -8.30 -0.37 0.08
N THR A 63 -7.49 0.49 -0.54
CA THR A 63 -8.03 1.58 -1.37
C THR A 63 -8.79 1.06 -2.58
N VAL A 64 -8.27 0.04 -3.26
CA VAL A 64 -8.90 -0.57 -4.44
C VAL A 64 -10.16 -1.33 -4.04
N VAL A 65 -10.10 -2.14 -2.99
CA VAL A 65 -11.22 -2.98 -2.57
C VAL A 65 -12.34 -2.13 -1.95
N MET A 66 -12.04 -1.18 -1.07
CA MET A 66 -13.07 -0.27 -0.56
C MET A 66 -13.66 0.58 -1.68
N ALA A 67 -12.85 1.18 -2.55
CA ALA A 67 -13.37 2.05 -3.60
C ALA A 67 -14.27 1.29 -4.60
N PHE A 68 -13.84 0.10 -5.06
CA PHE A 68 -14.56 -0.63 -6.11
C PHE A 68 -15.65 -1.57 -5.62
N PHE A 69 -15.57 -2.10 -4.39
CA PHE A 69 -16.57 -3.06 -3.91
C PHE A 69 -17.50 -2.47 -2.85
N GLU A 70 -16.97 -1.75 -1.85
CA GLU A 70 -17.82 -1.24 -0.76
C GLU A 70 -18.45 0.13 -1.08
N LEU A 71 -17.66 1.09 -1.54
CA LEU A 71 -18.15 2.43 -1.82
C LEU A 71 -18.84 2.52 -3.18
N ALA A 72 -18.50 1.67 -4.16
CA ALA A 72 -19.11 1.70 -5.50
C ALA A 72 -20.61 1.52 -5.46
N GLN A 73 -21.08 0.59 -4.62
CA GLN A 73 -22.50 0.34 -4.42
C GLN A 73 -23.21 1.52 -3.75
N LYS A 74 -22.51 2.27 -2.88
CA LYS A 74 -23.10 3.35 -2.08
C LYS A 74 -23.05 4.72 -2.77
N PHE A 75 -21.97 5.03 -3.47
CA PHE A 75 -21.67 6.34 -4.02
C PHE A 75 -21.69 6.38 -5.56
N GLY A 76 -21.67 5.22 -6.24
CA GLY A 76 -21.77 5.12 -7.69
C GLY A 76 -20.79 6.03 -8.42
N PHE A 77 -21.30 6.88 -9.32
CA PHE A 77 -20.49 7.82 -10.11
C PHE A 77 -19.71 8.84 -9.26
N TRP A 78 -20.15 9.13 -8.03
CA TRP A 78 -19.47 10.09 -7.16
C TRP A 78 -18.07 9.63 -6.73
N LEU A 79 -17.78 8.33 -6.80
CA LEU A 79 -16.42 7.80 -6.62
C LEU A 79 -15.45 8.27 -7.70
N PHE A 80 -15.92 8.66 -8.89
CA PHE A 80 -15.03 9.21 -9.90
C PHE A 80 -14.35 10.49 -9.38
N TRP A 81 -15.02 11.25 -8.51
CA TRP A 81 -14.43 12.41 -7.86
C TRP A 81 -13.23 12.06 -6.97
N THR A 82 -13.24 10.91 -6.29
CA THR A 82 -12.10 10.48 -5.48
C THR A 82 -10.92 10.08 -6.35
N VAL A 83 -11.18 9.42 -7.49
CA VAL A 83 -10.13 9.11 -8.48
C VAL A 83 -9.52 10.39 -9.06
N VAL A 84 -10.35 11.38 -9.41
CA VAL A 84 -9.90 12.67 -9.94
C VAL A 84 -9.05 13.42 -8.91
N THR A 85 -9.52 13.53 -7.67
CA THR A 85 -8.81 14.26 -6.61
C THR A 85 -7.52 13.55 -6.17
N THR A 86 -7.50 12.22 -6.08
CA THR A 86 -6.26 11.46 -5.85
C THR A 86 -5.27 11.62 -6.99
N SER A 87 -5.73 11.55 -8.24
CA SER A 87 -4.88 11.75 -9.42
C SER A 87 -4.30 13.17 -9.47
N ALA A 88 -5.10 14.18 -9.13
CA ALA A 88 -4.65 15.56 -9.01
C ALA A 88 -3.61 15.73 -7.90
N GLY A 89 -3.82 15.10 -6.72
CA GLY A 89 -2.86 15.11 -5.63
C GLY A 89 -1.51 14.49 -6.02
N LEU A 90 -1.52 13.32 -6.67
CA LEU A 90 -0.32 12.67 -7.19
C LEU A 90 0.39 13.52 -8.24
N PHE A 91 -0.37 14.18 -9.13
CA PHE A 91 0.17 15.09 -10.13
C PHE A 91 0.87 16.29 -9.47
N VAL A 92 0.25 16.90 -8.46
CA VAL A 92 0.85 17.99 -7.67
C VAL A 92 2.15 17.51 -7.04
N VAL A 93 2.16 16.39 -6.34
CA VAL A 93 3.37 15.83 -5.71
C VAL A 93 4.46 15.61 -6.76
N ARG A 94 4.13 15.08 -7.94
CA ARG A 94 5.09 14.86 -9.02
C ARG A 94 5.74 16.15 -9.51
N LEU A 95 5.00 17.26 -9.58
CA LEU A 95 5.55 18.56 -9.95
C LEU A 95 6.56 19.07 -8.91
N PHE A 96 6.24 18.88 -7.62
CA PHE A 96 7.10 19.31 -6.52
C PHE A 96 8.21 18.32 -6.18
N ALA A 97 8.13 17.06 -6.62
CA ALA A 97 9.09 16.00 -6.30
C ALA A 97 10.54 16.40 -6.63
N LYS A 98 10.77 17.04 -7.78
CA LYS A 98 12.11 17.53 -8.16
C LYS A 98 12.63 18.61 -7.20
N ARG A 99 11.77 19.52 -6.76
CA ARG A 99 12.12 20.60 -5.82
C ARG A 99 12.40 20.04 -4.42
N ILE A 100 11.53 19.14 -3.96
CA ILE A 100 11.68 18.43 -2.68
C ILE A 100 12.99 17.65 -2.69
N TRP A 101 13.24 16.89 -3.75
CA TRP A 101 14.48 16.12 -3.90
C TRP A 101 15.73 17.00 -3.85
N LYS A 102 15.73 18.15 -4.55
CA LYS A 102 16.86 19.08 -4.54
C LYS A 102 17.16 19.60 -3.13
N LYS A 103 16.13 19.88 -2.32
CA LYS A 103 16.32 20.28 -0.91
C LYS A 103 16.84 19.12 -0.06
N ILE A 104 16.25 17.94 -0.17
CA ILE A 104 16.65 16.75 0.59
C ILE A 104 18.08 16.31 0.25
N SER A 105 18.53 16.47 -1.00
CA SER A 105 19.89 16.09 -1.42
C SER A 105 21.00 16.95 -0.84
N LEU A 106 20.67 18.09 -0.21
CA LEU A 106 21.65 18.99 0.43
C LEU A 106 21.98 18.55 1.87
N TYR A 107 21.19 17.67 2.46
CA TYR A 107 21.43 17.14 3.79
C TYR A 107 22.45 15.98 3.72
N ASP A 108 23.33 15.88 4.73
CA ASP A 108 24.35 14.82 4.82
C ASP A 108 23.74 13.40 4.83
N HIS A 109 22.52 13.27 5.34
CA HIS A 109 21.68 12.09 5.25
C HIS A 109 20.34 12.46 4.60
N ARG A 110 19.54 11.45 4.21
CA ARG A 110 18.20 11.69 3.68
C ARG A 110 17.23 11.77 4.86
N PRO A 111 16.81 12.96 5.32
CA PRO A 111 15.94 13.08 6.47
C PRO A 111 14.58 12.43 6.20
N THR A 112 13.97 11.89 7.25
CA THR A 112 12.54 11.56 7.22
C THR A 112 11.71 12.84 7.05
N LEU A 113 10.44 12.74 6.64
CA LEU A 113 9.60 13.93 6.44
C LEU A 113 9.50 14.80 7.71
N HIS A 114 9.39 14.17 8.89
CA HIS A 114 9.29 14.88 10.15
C HIS A 114 10.63 15.47 10.61
N GLU A 115 11.76 14.82 10.28
CA GLU A 115 13.09 15.38 10.51
C GLU A 115 13.37 16.57 9.57
N PHE A 116 12.93 16.49 8.31
CA PHE A 116 12.99 17.62 7.37
C PHE A 116 12.16 18.81 7.87
N LEU A 117 10.93 18.57 8.33
CA LEU A 117 10.09 19.64 8.88
C LEU A 117 10.69 20.21 10.17
N GLY A 118 11.15 19.36 11.09
CA GLY A 118 11.78 19.80 12.34
C GLY A 118 13.03 20.66 12.12
N THR A 119 13.86 20.30 11.13
CA THR A 119 15.07 21.06 10.79
C THR A 119 14.77 22.36 10.03
N GLU A 120 13.87 22.34 9.04
CA GLU A 120 13.54 23.54 8.24
C GLU A 120 12.83 24.61 9.09
N PHE A 121 11.99 24.20 10.05
CA PHE A 121 11.27 25.11 10.96
C PHE A 121 11.96 25.29 12.31
N ASN A 122 13.15 24.71 12.50
CA ASN A 122 13.94 24.73 13.74
C ASN A 122 13.10 24.43 15.00
N SER A 123 12.25 23.41 14.92
CA SER A 123 11.25 23.07 15.94
C SER A 123 11.28 21.58 16.29
N GLU A 124 11.77 21.26 17.48
CA GLU A 124 11.75 19.88 18.00
C GLU A 124 10.33 19.36 18.22
N ALA A 125 9.39 20.23 18.62
CA ALA A 125 8.00 19.86 18.78
C ALA A 125 7.38 19.37 17.46
N LEU A 126 7.70 20.05 16.35
CA LEU A 126 7.22 19.66 15.02
C LEU A 126 7.78 18.30 14.58
N LEU A 127 9.03 18.00 14.95
CA LEU A 127 9.65 16.71 14.72
C LEU A 127 8.91 15.58 15.44
N TYR A 128 8.66 15.73 16.75
CA TYR A 128 7.98 14.71 17.55
C TYR A 128 6.52 14.52 17.14
N VAL A 129 5.76 15.61 16.98
CA VAL A 129 4.35 15.54 16.54
C VAL A 129 4.26 14.91 15.16
N GLY A 130 5.14 15.31 14.22
CA GLY A 130 5.21 14.73 12.89
C GLY A 130 5.50 13.23 12.93
N ALA A 131 6.45 12.78 13.77
CA ALA A 131 6.78 11.37 13.92
C ALA A 131 5.61 10.55 14.50
N ILE A 132 4.93 11.08 15.53
CA ILE A 132 3.77 10.42 16.16
C ILE A 132 2.60 10.32 15.17
N CYS A 133 2.22 11.43 14.54
CA CYS A 133 1.12 11.46 13.57
C CYS A 133 1.39 10.52 12.39
N THR A 134 2.63 10.50 11.88
CA THR A 134 3.02 9.59 10.79
C THR A 134 2.93 8.13 11.22
N SER A 135 3.41 7.80 12.41
CA SER A 135 3.38 6.44 12.95
C SER A 135 1.95 5.94 13.18
N LEU A 136 1.09 6.78 13.77
CA LEU A 136 -0.34 6.49 13.94
C LEU A 136 -1.05 6.34 12.59
N GLY A 137 -0.72 7.18 11.61
CA GLY A 137 -1.26 7.09 10.25
C GLY A 137 -0.91 5.76 9.59
N PHE A 138 0.36 5.33 9.66
CA PHE A 138 0.77 4.01 9.16
C PHE A 138 0.12 2.85 9.91
N LEU A 139 0.01 2.93 11.24
CA LEU A 139 -0.66 1.91 12.04
C LEU A 139 -2.15 1.77 11.66
N GLY A 140 -2.83 2.91 11.47
CA GLY A 140 -4.22 2.96 11.02
C GLY A 140 -4.39 2.38 9.62
N ALA A 141 -3.55 2.80 8.67
CA ALA A 141 -3.56 2.26 7.31
C ALA A 141 -3.30 0.74 7.30
N PHE A 142 -2.37 0.26 8.12
CA PHE A 142 -2.07 -1.16 8.27
C PHE A 142 -3.27 -1.95 8.85
N ALA A 143 -3.95 -1.40 9.87
CA ALA A 143 -5.13 -2.03 10.45
C ALA A 143 -6.29 -2.12 9.44
N VAL A 144 -6.50 -1.07 8.64
CA VAL A 144 -7.50 -1.08 7.56
C VAL A 144 -7.12 -2.12 6.51
N GLU A 145 -5.86 -2.20 6.11
CA GLU A 145 -5.37 -3.20 5.15
C GLU A 145 -5.59 -4.63 5.63
N LEU A 146 -5.25 -4.94 6.88
CA LEU A 146 -5.50 -6.26 7.45
C LEU A 146 -6.99 -6.59 7.51
N THR A 147 -7.82 -5.62 7.84
CA THR A 147 -9.28 -5.83 7.94
C THR A 147 -9.90 -6.06 6.56
N VAL A 148 -9.56 -5.22 5.57
CA VAL A 148 -10.09 -5.35 4.22
C VAL A 148 -9.55 -6.60 3.54
N GLY A 149 -8.24 -6.86 3.67
CA GLY A 149 -7.60 -8.07 3.16
C GLY A 149 -8.22 -9.34 3.75
N SER A 150 -8.38 -9.41 5.08
CA SER A 150 -8.98 -10.59 5.73
C SER A 150 -10.43 -10.81 5.29
N LYS A 151 -11.27 -9.77 5.21
CA LYS A 151 -12.64 -9.89 4.70
C LYS A 151 -12.67 -10.36 3.24
N PHE A 152 -11.82 -9.79 2.40
CA PHE A 152 -11.72 -10.17 0.99
C PHE A 152 -11.31 -11.63 0.83
N PHE A 153 -10.25 -12.07 1.52
CA PHE A 153 -9.82 -13.47 1.50
C PHE A 153 -10.84 -14.42 2.14
N ALA A 154 -11.51 -14.02 3.23
CA ALA A 154 -12.57 -14.80 3.87
C ALA A 154 -13.80 -14.95 2.97
N GLY A 155 -14.09 -13.98 2.09
CA GLY A 155 -15.11 -14.12 1.06
C GLY A 155 -14.68 -14.99 -0.11
N LEU A 156 -13.42 -14.91 -0.52
CA LEU A 156 -12.88 -15.66 -1.67
C LEU A 156 -12.70 -17.15 -1.38
N VAL A 157 -12.08 -17.50 -0.24
CA VAL A 157 -11.67 -18.89 0.04
C VAL A 157 -12.87 -19.85 0.10
N PRO A 158 -13.96 -19.56 0.83
CA PRO A 158 -15.14 -20.43 0.87
C PRO A 158 -15.90 -20.47 -0.45
N ASN A 159 -16.04 -19.34 -1.16
CA ASN A 159 -16.77 -19.28 -2.42
C ASN A 159 -16.04 -20.01 -3.55
N ILE A 160 -14.71 -19.97 -3.58
CA ILE A 160 -13.91 -20.79 -4.51
C ILE A 160 -14.08 -22.27 -4.18
N ILE A 161 -14.11 -22.65 -2.91
CA ILE A 161 -14.35 -24.04 -2.50
C ILE A 161 -15.79 -24.47 -2.84
N GLY A 162 -16.79 -23.60 -2.64
CA GLY A 162 -18.20 -23.84 -2.94
C GLY A 162 -18.49 -24.01 -4.44
N ILE A 163 -17.95 -23.11 -5.28
CA ILE A 163 -18.04 -23.20 -6.75
C ILE A 163 -17.34 -24.48 -7.26
N VAL A 164 -16.27 -24.91 -6.62
CA VAL A 164 -15.57 -26.16 -6.96
C VAL A 164 -16.35 -27.40 -6.51
N ARG A 165 -17.19 -27.29 -5.48
CA ARG A 165 -17.98 -28.41 -4.96
C ARG A 165 -19.31 -28.61 -5.71
N ASN A 166 -19.91 -27.54 -6.22
CA ASN A 166 -21.14 -27.56 -7.01
C ASN A 166 -21.06 -26.57 -8.20
N PRO A 167 -20.54 -26.98 -9.36
CA PRO A 167 -20.43 -26.12 -10.54
C PRO A 167 -21.79 -25.79 -11.19
N GLU A 168 -22.87 -26.51 -10.85
CA GLU A 168 -24.21 -26.34 -11.45
C GLU A 168 -24.90 -25.03 -11.06
N VAL A 169 -24.48 -24.36 -9.99
CA VAL A 169 -25.11 -23.10 -9.51
C VAL A 169 -24.87 -21.92 -10.47
N ILE A 170 -23.98 -22.05 -11.47
CA ILE A 170 -23.66 -20.99 -12.45
C ILE A 170 -24.50 -21.13 -13.74
N LEU A 171 -25.03 -22.31 -14.03
CA LEU A 171 -25.98 -22.51 -15.12
C LEU A 171 -27.36 -22.51 -14.46
N GLY A 172 -28.12 -21.42 -14.56
CA GLY A 172 -29.50 -21.34 -14.08
C GLY A 172 -30.42 -22.33 -14.81
N VAL A 173 -30.24 -23.62 -14.55
CA VAL A 173 -31.15 -24.70 -14.88
C VAL A 173 -31.86 -24.97 -13.56
N ASP A 174 -32.88 -24.16 -13.30
CA ASP A 174 -33.98 -24.63 -12.47
C ASP A 174 -34.47 -25.92 -13.13
N THR A 175 -34.14 -27.07 -12.52
CA THR A 175 -34.81 -28.32 -12.81
C THR A 175 -36.27 -28.11 -12.40
N PHE A 176 -37.09 -27.72 -13.38
CA PHE A 176 -38.53 -27.84 -13.29
C PHE A 176 -38.85 -29.33 -13.16
N ASP A 177 -39.14 -29.74 -11.93
CA ASP A 177 -39.76 -31.01 -11.64
C ASP A 177 -41.18 -31.03 -12.24
N TYR A 178 -41.40 -31.95 -13.17
CA TYR A 178 -42.71 -32.55 -13.48
C TYR A 178 -42.56 -34.07 -13.44
#